data_AF-A0A6B3G223-F1
#
_entry.id   AF-A0A6B3G223-F1
#
_cell.length_a   1.000
_cell.length_b   1.000
_cell.length_c   1.000
_cell.angle_alpha   90.00
_cell.angle_beta   90.00
_cell.angle_gamma   90.00
#
_symmetry.space_group_name_H-M   'P 1'
#
loop_
_entity.id
_entity.type
_entity.pdbx_description
1 polymer ?
#
loop_
_entity_poly.entity_id
_entity_poly.type
_entity_poly.pdbx_seq_one_letter_code
_entity_poly.pdbx_strand_id
1 'polypeptide(L)'
;DDFHHALHTALTGESQGYYADFARAPLAALAKTVTSAFFHNGTWSSFRGRTHGRPVDVSRTPAHRFVGYAQTHDQIGNRALGDRLASSLSPGLQACAAALVLTGPFSPMLF
;
A
#
# COMPACT_ATOMS: atom_id res chain seq x y z
N ASP A 1 0.75 1.88 6.33
CA ASP A 1 0.17 2.29 5.04
C ASP A 1 0.98 1.81 3.84
N ASP A 2 2.18 1.26 4.04
CA ASP A 2 3.06 0.80 2.96
C ASP A 2 2.38 -0.16 1.97
N PHE A 3 1.54 -1.10 2.43
CA PHE A 3 0.74 -1.95 1.54
C PHE A 3 -0.18 -1.12 0.63
N HIS A 4 -0.91 -0.17 1.19
CA HIS A 4 -1.76 0.76 0.43
C HIS A 4 -0.93 1.55 -0.58
N HIS A 5 0.20 2.16 -0.18
CA HIS A 5 1.04 2.93 -1.10
C HIS A 5 1.58 2.07 -2.24
N ALA A 6 2.07 0.87 -1.94
CA ALA A 6 2.55 -0.06 -2.94
C ALA A 6 1.45 -0.50 -3.91
N LEU A 7 0.25 -0.81 -3.40
CA LEU A 7 -0.90 -1.17 -4.20
C LEU A 7 -1.37 -0.01 -5.09
N HIS A 8 -1.50 1.19 -4.52
CA HIS A 8 -1.93 2.40 -5.23
C HIS A 8 -0.98 2.73 -6.38
N THR A 9 0.33 2.75 -6.12
CA THR A 9 1.33 3.02 -7.17
C THR A 9 1.33 1.94 -8.26
N ALA A 10 1.13 0.67 -7.91
CA ALA A 10 1.03 -0.42 -8.88
C ALA A 10 -0.20 -0.31 -9.79
N LEU A 11 -1.32 0.19 -9.27
CA LEU A 11 -2.57 0.27 -10.01
C LEU A 11 -2.69 1.56 -10.84
N THR A 12 -2.18 2.68 -10.31
CA THR A 12 -2.41 4.02 -10.88
C THR A 12 -1.20 4.59 -11.61
N GLY A 13 0.01 4.11 -11.29
CA GLY A 13 1.26 4.72 -11.77
C GLY A 13 1.62 6.04 -11.07
N GLU A 14 0.82 6.51 -10.11
CA GLU A 14 1.14 7.71 -9.33
C GLU A 14 2.44 7.55 -8.54
N SER A 15 3.24 8.62 -8.45
CA SER A 15 4.59 8.59 -7.88
C SER A 15 4.95 9.82 -7.05
N GLN A 16 4.01 10.73 -6.84
CA GLN A 16 4.21 11.99 -6.12
C GLN A 16 4.24 11.82 -4.60
N GLY A 17 4.95 12.70 -3.91
CA GLY A 17 4.97 12.76 -2.44
C GLY A 17 5.45 11.45 -1.82
N TYR A 18 4.70 10.92 -0.86
CA TYR A 18 5.06 9.69 -0.15
C TYR A 18 4.99 8.43 -1.04
N TYR A 19 4.43 8.49 -2.25
CA TYR A 19 4.42 7.38 -3.20
C TYR A 19 5.77 7.14 -3.90
N ALA A 20 6.66 8.14 -3.92
CA ALA A 20 7.87 8.14 -4.75
C ALA A 20 8.78 6.91 -4.53
N ASP A 21 8.96 6.49 -3.28
CA ASP A 21 9.83 5.35 -2.97
C ASP A 21 9.25 4.02 -3.47
N PHE A 22 7.93 3.87 -3.46
CA PHE A 22 7.18 2.69 -3.88
C PHE A 22 7.09 2.59 -5.40
N ALA A 23 6.88 3.72 -6.08
CA ALA A 23 6.69 3.80 -7.52
C ALA A 23 7.94 3.40 -8.35
N ARG A 24 9.12 3.32 -7.74
CA ARG A 24 10.36 2.91 -8.44
C ARG A 24 10.29 1.49 -9.00
N ALA A 25 9.63 0.59 -8.28
CA ALA A 25 9.42 -0.79 -8.70
C ALA A 25 8.12 -1.31 -8.05
N PRO A 26 6.95 -0.86 -8.52
CA PRO A 26 5.71 -0.94 -7.74
C PRO A 26 5.25 -2.38 -7.48
N LEU A 27 5.44 -3.29 -8.45
CA LEU A 27 5.14 -4.71 -8.24
C LEU A 27 6.07 -5.37 -7.21
N ALA A 28 7.35 -4.99 -7.19
CA ALA A 28 8.30 -5.46 -6.18
C ALA A 28 8.00 -4.86 -4.80
N ALA A 29 7.60 -3.57 -4.76
CA ALA A 29 7.14 -2.92 -3.54
C ALA A 29 5.91 -3.62 -2.96
N LEU A 30 4.94 -3.97 -3.81
CA LEU A 30 3.73 -4.69 -3.42
C LEU A 30 4.04 -6.11 -2.94
N ALA A 31 4.88 -6.86 -3.67
CA ALA A 31 5.33 -8.18 -3.24
C ALA A 31 6.03 -8.12 -1.86
N LYS A 32 6.89 -7.09 -1.65
CA LYS A 32 7.57 -6.87 -0.37
C LYS A 32 6.58 -6.57 0.75
N THR A 33 5.62 -5.68 0.54
CA THR A 33 4.66 -5.31 1.60
C THR A 33 3.74 -6.47 1.94
N VAL A 34 3.28 -7.25 0.96
CA VAL A 34 2.46 -8.46 1.22
C VAL A 34 3.23 -9.50 2.04
N THR A 35 4.52 -9.70 1.77
CA THR A 35 5.32 -10.75 2.42
C THR A 35 6.00 -10.32 3.72
N SER A 36 6.26 -9.01 3.89
CA SER A 36 7.06 -8.46 4.99
C SER A 36 6.36 -7.34 5.77
N ALA A 37 5.07 -7.10 5.52
CA ALA A 37 4.20 -6.03 6.04
C ALA A 37 4.61 -4.59 5.69
N PHE A 38 5.89 -4.23 5.80
CA PHE A 38 6.39 -2.88 5.56
C PHE A 38 7.41 -2.83 4.42
N PHE A 39 7.28 -1.82 3.56
CA PHE A 39 8.26 -1.48 2.54
C PHE A 39 9.47 -0.81 3.20
N HIS A 40 9.23 0.18 4.06
CA HIS A 40 10.27 0.77 4.89
C HIS A 40 10.39 -0.02 6.19
N ASN A 41 11.31 -0.98 6.22
CA ASN A 41 11.53 -1.89 7.34
C ASN A 41 12.94 -1.72 7.95
N GLY A 42 13.40 -0.46 8.07
CA GLY A 42 14.78 -0.11 8.41
C GLY A 42 15.58 0.42 7.23
N THR A 43 14.90 0.86 6.17
CA THR A 43 15.50 1.40 4.93
C THR A 43 15.28 2.91 4.81
N TRP A 44 16.06 3.57 3.95
CA TRP A 44 15.89 4.99 3.64
C TRP A 44 14.50 5.29 3.06
N SER A 45 13.87 6.38 3.53
CA SER A 45 12.69 6.99 2.91
C SER A 45 13.06 8.36 2.38
N SER A 46 12.92 8.56 1.06
CA SER A 46 13.19 9.85 0.41
C SER A 46 12.19 10.92 0.84
N PHE A 47 10.93 10.55 1.04
CA PHE A 47 9.90 11.46 1.52
C PHE A 47 10.18 11.98 2.94
N ARG A 48 10.74 11.13 3.83
CA ARG A 48 11.01 11.49 5.23
C ARG A 48 12.43 12.00 5.49
N GLY A 49 13.33 11.88 4.52
CA GLY A 49 14.74 12.26 4.66
C GLY A 49 15.49 11.49 5.77
N ARG A 50 15.10 10.23 6.05
CA ARG A 50 15.73 9.40 7.09
C ARG A 50 15.51 7.91 6.88
N THR A 51 16.28 7.08 7.58
CA THR A 51 15.98 5.65 7.76
C THR A 51 14.69 5.48 8.56
N HIS A 52 13.77 4.65 8.06
CA HIS A 52 12.45 4.50 8.62
C HIS A 52 12.03 3.02 8.77
N GLY A 53 11.24 2.77 9.82
CA GLY A 53 10.68 1.46 10.15
C GLY A 53 11.69 0.47 10.72
N ARG A 54 11.22 -0.76 10.91
CA ARG A 54 11.97 -1.93 11.43
C ARG A 54 11.43 -3.21 10.79
N PRO A 55 12.22 -4.27 10.66
CA PRO A 55 11.73 -5.55 10.15
C PRO A 55 10.72 -6.18 11.11
N VAL A 56 9.72 -6.84 10.55
CA VAL A 56 8.79 -7.70 11.27
C VAL A 56 9.34 -9.12 11.24
N ASP A 57 9.38 -9.78 12.40
CA ASP A 57 9.64 -11.22 12.43
C ASP A 57 8.37 -11.97 12.00
N VAL A 58 8.33 -12.32 10.71
CA VAL A 58 7.19 -13.00 10.08
C VAL A 58 7.01 -14.45 10.54
N SER A 59 8.02 -15.04 11.20
CA SER A 59 7.89 -16.38 11.78
C SER A 59 7.12 -16.36 13.11
N ARG A 60 7.08 -15.20 13.78
CA ARG A 60 6.45 -15.02 15.10
C ARG A 60 5.27 -14.07 15.11
N THR A 61 5.12 -13.25 14.07
CA THR A 61 4.07 -12.23 13.97
C THR A 61 3.06 -12.61 12.90
N PRO A 62 1.85 -13.05 13.28
CA PRO A 62 0.82 -13.37 12.31
C PRO A 62 0.40 -12.14 11.50
N ALA A 63 0.18 -12.33 10.20
CA ALA A 63 -0.13 -11.23 9.27
C ALA A 63 -1.48 -10.53 9.57
N HIS A 64 -2.45 -11.22 10.17
CA HIS A 64 -3.73 -10.61 10.57
C HIS A 64 -3.57 -9.48 11.61
N ARG A 65 -2.40 -9.32 12.25
CA ARG A 65 -2.10 -8.18 13.13
C ARG A 65 -1.90 -6.86 12.37
N PHE A 66 -1.80 -6.91 11.05
CA PHE A 66 -1.74 -5.74 10.19
C PHE A 66 -3.09 -5.55 9.49
N VAL A 67 -3.45 -4.29 9.22
CA VAL A 67 -4.66 -3.95 8.48
C VAL A 67 -4.30 -3.67 7.03
N GLY A 68 -4.94 -4.40 6.10
CA GLY A 68 -4.79 -4.23 4.67
C GLY A 68 -6.00 -3.49 4.10
N TYR A 69 -5.76 -2.46 3.30
CA TYR A 69 -6.82 -1.66 2.68
C TYR A 69 -6.31 -1.02 1.39
N ALA A 70 -7.25 -0.74 0.47
CA ALA A 70 -6.99 0.05 -0.73
C ALA A 70 -7.52 1.48 -0.60
N GLN A 71 -8.48 1.73 0.29
CA GLN A 71 -9.11 3.04 0.45
C GLN A 71 -9.43 3.30 1.93
N THR A 72 -9.26 4.55 2.37
CA THR A 72 -9.68 5.06 3.68
C THR A 72 -10.12 6.51 3.52
N HIS A 73 -10.68 7.10 4.59
CA HIS A 73 -11.00 8.52 4.62
C HIS A 73 -9.77 9.40 4.32
N ASP A 74 -8.57 9.05 4.77
CA ASP A 74 -7.34 9.79 4.49
C ASP A 74 -6.89 9.62 3.04
N GLN A 75 -6.88 8.38 2.52
CA GLN A 75 -6.35 8.10 1.18
C GLN A 75 -7.23 8.68 0.07
N ILE A 76 -8.51 8.92 0.37
CA ILE A 76 -9.43 9.64 -0.52
C ILE A 76 -9.46 11.12 -0.15
N GLY A 77 -9.77 11.46 1.09
CA GLY A 77 -10.08 12.82 1.54
C GLY A 77 -8.90 13.79 1.51
N ASN A 78 -7.66 13.31 1.55
CA ASN A 78 -6.48 14.16 1.40
C ASN A 78 -6.14 14.47 -0.06
N ARG A 79 -6.85 13.89 -1.04
CA ARG A 79 -6.74 14.24 -2.45
C ARG A 79 -7.60 15.48 -2.73
N ALA A 80 -7.13 16.36 -3.63
CA ALA A 80 -7.80 17.65 -3.88
C ALA A 80 -9.28 17.52 -4.27
N LEU A 81 -9.66 16.45 -4.97
CA LEU A 81 -11.04 16.20 -5.41
C LEU A 81 -11.74 15.10 -4.61
N GLY A 82 -11.06 14.48 -3.64
CA GLY A 82 -11.63 13.34 -2.91
C GLY A 82 -11.98 12.16 -3.82
N ASP A 83 -11.22 11.93 -4.89
CA ASP A 83 -11.51 10.89 -5.87
C ASP A 83 -11.23 9.48 -5.31
N ARG A 84 -12.16 8.56 -5.59
CA ARG A 84 -12.02 7.13 -5.27
C ARG A 84 -11.31 6.41 -6.40
N LEU A 85 -10.67 5.28 -6.13
CA LEU A 85 -10.05 4.44 -7.17
C LEU A 85 -11.03 4.04 -8.30
N ALA A 86 -12.32 3.92 -7.98
CA ALA A 86 -13.34 3.60 -8.97
C ALA A 86 -13.57 4.69 -10.04
N SER A 87 -13.15 5.94 -9.80
CA SER A 87 -13.27 7.01 -10.80
C SER A 87 -12.18 6.97 -11.87
N SER A 88 -11.05 6.29 -11.59
CA SER A 88 -9.85 6.31 -12.44
C SER A 88 -9.39 4.92 -12.90
N LEU A 89 -9.77 3.85 -12.19
CA LEU A 89 -9.38 2.48 -12.53
C LEU A 89 -10.46 1.74 -13.30
N SER A 90 -10.05 0.90 -14.25
CA SER A 90 -10.96 -0.05 -14.91
C SER A 90 -11.54 -1.07 -13.92
N PRO A 91 -12.70 -1.67 -14.19
CA PRO A 91 -13.27 -2.70 -13.33
C PRO A 91 -12.31 -3.87 -13.03
N GLY A 92 -11.46 -4.24 -13.99
CA GLY A 92 -10.45 -5.28 -13.80
C GLY A 92 -9.39 -4.89 -12.75
N LEU A 93 -8.90 -3.65 -12.78
CA LEU A 93 -7.94 -3.16 -11.78
C LEU A 93 -8.59 -2.97 -10.41
N GLN A 94 -9.86 -2.56 -10.37
CA GLN A 94 -10.64 -2.52 -9.12
C GLN A 94 -10.79 -3.93 -8.52
N ALA A 95 -11.05 -4.94 -9.35
CA ALA A 95 -11.12 -6.33 -8.90
C ALA A 95 -9.76 -6.83 -8.39
N CYS A 96 -8.64 -6.46 -9.01
CA CYS A 96 -7.30 -6.77 -8.49
C CYS A 96 -7.07 -6.15 -7.10
N ALA A 97 -7.47 -4.88 -6.90
CA ALA A 97 -7.38 -4.22 -5.60
C ALA A 97 -8.21 -4.95 -4.54
N ALA A 98 -9.48 -5.25 -4.86
CA ALA A 98 -10.38 -5.96 -3.97
C ALA A 98 -9.86 -7.36 -3.62
N ALA A 99 -9.35 -8.11 -4.60
CA ALA A 99 -8.76 -9.43 -4.36
C ALA A 99 -7.60 -9.34 -3.37
N LEU A 100 -6.62 -8.45 -3.60
CA LEU A 100 -5.47 -8.32 -2.72
C LEU A 100 -5.83 -7.86 -1.30
N VAL A 101 -6.87 -7.03 -1.14
CA VAL A 101 -7.35 -6.61 0.19
C VAL A 101 -8.10 -7.73 0.89
N LEU A 102 -9.05 -8.37 0.21
CA LEU A 102 -10.00 -9.31 0.82
C LEU A 102 -9.45 -10.73 0.99
N THR A 103 -8.51 -11.13 0.13
CA THR A 103 -7.90 -12.48 0.16
C THR A 103 -6.43 -12.45 0.56
N GLY A 104 -5.87 -11.25 0.76
CA GLY A 104 -4.52 -11.06 1.28
C GLY A 104 -4.38 -11.52 2.74
N PRO A 105 -3.15 -11.55 3.27
CA PRO A 105 -2.86 -12.12 4.58
C PRO A 105 -3.23 -11.21 5.77
N PHE A 106 -3.65 -9.97 5.50
CA PHE A 106 -3.94 -8.94 6.49
C PHE A 106 -5.40 -8.95 6.92
N SER A 107 -5.72 -8.29 8.04
CA SER A 107 -7.10 -7.99 8.40
C SER A 107 -7.66 -6.94 7.42
N PRO A 108 -8.68 -7.26 6.61
CA PRO A 108 -9.15 -6.35 5.59
C PRO A 108 -9.93 -5.19 6.20
N MET A 109 -9.78 -4.00 5.63
CA MET A 109 -10.62 -2.83 5.91
C MET A 109 -11.11 -2.23 4.58
N LEU A 110 -12.38 -1.82 4.56
CA LEU A 110 -13.07 -1.25 3.40
C LEU A 110 -13.56 0.17 3.70
N PHE A 111 -13.75 0.95 2.65
CA PHE A 111 -14.30 2.32 2.69
C PHE A 111 -15.05 2.65 1.40
#